data_AF-A0A924LCI0-F1
#
_entry.id   AF-A0A924LCI0-F1
#
_cell.length_a   1.000
_cell.length_b   1.000
_cell.length_c   1.000
_cell.angle_alpha   90.00
_cell.angle_beta   90.00
_cell.angle_gamma   90.00
#
_symmetry.space_group_name_H-M   'P 1'
#
loop_
_entity.id
_entity.type
_entity.pdbx_description
1 polymer ?
#
loop_
_entity_poly.entity_id
_entity_poly.type
_entity_poly.pdbx_seq_one_letter_code
_entity_poly.pdbx_strand_id
1 'polypeptide(L)'
;MGKYDVAAEEDAIAKALASGVDAEEILPTLASLTADVDDPWLALLLASAEKRETVSRDGSGEGAVSDSNGSSGLYPSHQAYLVAALDEVFVTPGAAAGATGGGGVDWREHKGHGLVEMTPPRDLAQRLAVLPQSYLRDQRVSEHLKLAVTEALGRSELQRAIDDSSSKSLWPEAHFLGPLHPVLDWASDRALAKLGRNEVFVVRGDVPHPTVLLIGTLTNNRGQVVASSFLTAGIPDAGNPEFVLVEPHPSARSALSELGLTEHRANPGAVAGLEGLQALIPSAVRHAGALLVQLAAASAASIEASIDAWSLRVRQWEHEADALMQRGDLKQRRVTVEEERIIAESMKPNQRLVRPLLLVVPQEEV
;
A
#
# COMPACT_ATOMS: atom_id res chain seq x y z
N MET A 1 39.29 -27.57 -9.81
CA MET A 1 40.69 -27.46 -10.30
C MET A 1 40.75 -26.24 -11.20
N GLY A 2 41.40 -25.18 -10.73
CA GLY A 2 41.44 -23.90 -11.42
C GLY A 2 42.37 -23.89 -12.63
N LYS A 3 41.89 -23.30 -13.72
CA LYS A 3 42.71 -22.76 -14.80
C LYS A 3 42.28 -21.32 -14.98
N TYR A 4 43.13 -20.38 -14.58
CA TYR A 4 42.91 -18.94 -14.75
C TYR A 4 43.19 -18.53 -16.19
N ASP A 5 42.31 -18.92 -17.10
CA ASP A 5 42.27 -18.39 -18.45
C ASP A 5 40.81 -18.13 -18.83
N VAL A 6 40.46 -16.84 -18.85
CA VAL A 6 39.09 -16.35 -19.10
C VAL A 6 38.57 -16.84 -20.45
N ALA A 7 39.45 -16.96 -21.45
CA ALA A 7 39.07 -17.44 -22.76
C ALA A 7 38.68 -18.93 -22.75
N ALA A 8 39.30 -19.74 -21.88
CA ALA A 8 38.98 -21.15 -21.75
C ALA A 8 37.68 -21.39 -20.96
N GLU A 9 37.35 -20.49 -20.02
CA GLU A 9 36.08 -20.53 -19.29
C GLU A 9 34.91 -20.04 -20.16
N GLU A 10 35.09 -18.97 -20.94
CA GLU A 10 34.06 -18.50 -21.89
C GLU A 10 33.74 -19.55 -22.96
N ASP A 11 34.75 -20.22 -23.52
CA ASP A 11 34.55 -21.25 -24.55
C ASP A 11 33.88 -22.51 -23.98
N ALA A 12 34.13 -22.82 -22.70
CA ALA A 12 33.45 -23.91 -22.00
C ALA A 12 31.97 -23.58 -21.72
N ILE A 13 31.67 -22.34 -21.35
CA ILE A 13 30.29 -21.86 -21.10
C ILE A 13 29.51 -21.78 -22.42
N ALA A 14 30.13 -21.25 -23.49
CA ALA A 14 29.52 -21.18 -24.82
C ALA A 14 29.20 -22.57 -25.37
N LYS A 15 30.09 -23.55 -25.16
CA LYS A 15 29.90 -24.93 -25.61
C LYS A 15 28.83 -25.67 -24.78
N ALA A 16 28.72 -25.37 -23.49
CA ALA A 16 27.68 -25.93 -22.61
C ALA A 16 26.27 -25.42 -22.98
N LEU A 17 26.14 -24.13 -23.26
CA LEU A 17 24.89 -23.50 -23.74
C LEU A 17 24.48 -24.04 -25.13
N ALA A 18 25.43 -24.25 -26.03
CA ALA A 18 25.16 -24.83 -27.35
C ALA A 18 24.69 -26.29 -27.30
N SER A 19 25.00 -27.03 -26.23
CA SER A 19 24.50 -28.39 -25.99
C SER A 19 23.18 -28.47 -25.21
N GLY A 20 22.58 -27.32 -24.86
CA GLY A 20 21.26 -27.26 -24.22
C GLY A 20 21.24 -27.65 -22.74
N VAL A 21 22.35 -27.50 -22.03
CA VAL A 21 22.42 -27.70 -20.57
C VAL A 21 22.15 -26.37 -19.87
N ASP A 22 21.29 -26.40 -18.84
CA ASP A 22 20.86 -25.21 -18.11
C ASP A 22 21.99 -24.65 -17.23
N ALA A 23 22.15 -23.33 -17.21
CA ALA A 23 23.30 -22.64 -16.62
C ALA A 23 23.41 -22.78 -15.08
N GLU A 24 22.36 -23.32 -14.47
CA GLU A 24 22.18 -23.45 -13.04
C GLU A 24 22.94 -24.63 -12.42
N GLU A 25 23.34 -25.61 -13.23
CA GLU A 25 23.99 -26.85 -12.77
C GLU A 25 25.51 -26.66 -12.54
N ILE A 26 26.08 -25.53 -12.97
CA ILE A 26 27.53 -25.27 -12.98
C ILE A 26 27.97 -24.36 -11.80
N LEU A 27 27.04 -23.75 -11.07
CA LEU A 27 27.35 -22.81 -9.98
C LEU A 27 27.25 -23.48 -8.59
N PRO A 28 28.31 -23.45 -7.75
CA PRO A 28 28.23 -23.96 -6.38
C PRO A 28 27.23 -23.16 -5.55
N THR A 29 26.31 -23.84 -4.86
CA THR A 29 25.25 -23.23 -4.05
C THR A 29 25.75 -22.83 -2.65
N LEU A 30 25.30 -21.67 -2.15
CA LEU A 30 25.66 -21.04 -0.87
C LEU A 30 25.33 -21.84 0.40
N ALA A 31 24.71 -23.02 0.28
CA ALA A 31 24.26 -23.85 1.39
C ALA A 31 25.39 -24.39 2.30
N SER A 32 26.66 -24.27 1.92
CA SER A 32 27.80 -24.78 2.70
C SER A 32 28.30 -23.85 3.82
N LEU A 33 27.58 -22.80 4.19
CA LEU A 33 27.97 -21.84 5.23
C LEU A 33 26.86 -21.62 6.27
N THR A 34 26.44 -22.66 6.98
CA THR A 34 25.52 -22.50 8.13
C THR A 34 25.93 -23.39 9.29
N ALA A 35 26.54 -22.79 10.32
CA ALA A 35 26.73 -23.41 11.63
C ALA A 35 26.91 -22.32 12.70
N ASP A 36 25.82 -21.61 13.04
CA ASP A 36 25.43 -21.31 14.42
C ASP A 36 24.09 -20.56 14.41
N VAL A 37 23.06 -21.18 15.01
CA VAL A 37 21.67 -20.69 15.03
C VAL A 37 21.24 -20.65 16.48
N ASP A 38 21.12 -19.45 17.07
CA ASP A 38 20.32 -19.17 18.27
C ASP A 38 20.16 -17.65 18.54
N ASP A 39 20.11 -16.80 17.48
CA ASP A 39 19.84 -15.35 17.63
C ASP A 39 18.50 -14.95 16.99
N PRO A 40 17.50 -14.48 17.78
CA PRO A 40 16.20 -14.03 17.29
C PRO A 40 16.28 -12.89 16.24
N TRP A 41 17.35 -12.08 16.27
CA TRP A 41 17.56 -11.01 15.29
C TRP A 41 18.05 -11.53 13.94
N LEU A 42 18.86 -12.59 13.94
CA LEU A 42 19.27 -13.27 12.71
C LEU A 42 18.09 -14.02 12.07
N ALA A 43 17.17 -14.57 12.87
CA ALA A 43 15.95 -15.17 12.35
C ALA A 43 15.04 -14.15 11.64
N LEU A 44 14.91 -12.93 12.18
CA LEU A 44 14.16 -11.84 11.55
C LEU A 44 14.82 -11.39 10.22
N LEU A 45 16.16 -11.31 10.22
CA LEU A 45 16.95 -10.93 9.05
C LEU A 45 16.94 -12.03 7.97
N LEU A 46 17.05 -13.30 8.34
CA LEU A 46 16.98 -14.44 7.43
C LEU A 46 15.57 -14.63 6.87
N ALA A 47 14.52 -14.45 7.66
CA ALA A 47 13.14 -14.45 7.16
C ALA A 47 12.88 -13.33 6.14
N SER A 48 13.60 -12.20 6.25
CA SER A 48 13.56 -11.11 5.26
C SER A 48 14.43 -11.37 4.01
N ALA A 49 15.43 -12.26 4.11
CA ALA A 49 16.35 -12.63 3.04
C ALA A 49 15.87 -13.85 2.23
N GLU A 50 15.30 -14.88 2.86
CA GLU A 50 14.66 -16.02 2.17
C GLU A 50 13.47 -15.59 1.32
N LYS A 51 12.78 -14.52 1.73
CA LYS A 51 11.73 -13.86 0.95
C LYS A 51 12.26 -13.14 -0.31
N ARG A 52 13.58 -12.93 -0.43
CA ARG A 52 14.24 -12.40 -1.65
C ARG A 52 14.81 -13.49 -2.55
N GLU A 53 15.25 -14.62 -2.01
CA GLU A 53 15.86 -15.68 -2.84
C GLU A 53 14.85 -16.47 -3.67
N THR A 54 13.57 -16.54 -3.26
CA THR A 54 12.50 -17.10 -4.12
C THR A 54 12.10 -16.17 -5.28
N VAL A 55 12.58 -14.92 -5.29
CA VAL A 55 12.27 -13.90 -6.30
C VAL A 55 13.40 -13.74 -7.34
N SER A 56 14.47 -14.54 -7.25
CA SER A 56 15.70 -14.33 -8.04
C SER A 56 15.93 -15.34 -9.17
N ARG A 57 14.87 -15.84 -9.80
CA ARG A 57 14.92 -16.56 -11.10
C ARG A 57 13.70 -16.23 -11.96
N ASP A 58 13.61 -14.98 -12.39
CA ASP A 58 13.39 -14.62 -13.80
C ASP A 58 13.31 -13.10 -13.94
N GLY A 59 13.92 -12.59 -15.00
CA GLY A 59 14.20 -11.17 -15.17
C GLY A 59 12.97 -10.33 -15.57
N SER A 60 12.66 -9.33 -14.74
CA SER A 60 12.30 -7.97 -15.17
C SER A 60 12.23 -7.09 -13.93
N GLY A 61 12.99 -6.01 -13.92
CA GLY A 61 13.05 -5.09 -12.78
C GLY A 61 11.72 -4.38 -12.55
N GLU A 62 10.97 -4.86 -11.57
CA GLU A 62 9.97 -4.09 -10.85
C GLU A 62 10.44 -3.99 -9.39
N GLY A 63 10.48 -2.77 -8.86
CA GLY A 63 10.79 -2.55 -7.45
C GLY A 63 9.80 -3.36 -6.61
N ALA A 64 10.33 -4.07 -5.61
CA ALA A 64 9.57 -4.92 -4.71
C ALA A 64 8.44 -4.13 -4.01
N VAL A 65 7.29 -4.06 -4.67
CA VAL A 65 6.01 -3.98 -4.00
C VAL A 65 5.92 -5.32 -3.29
N SER A 66 5.97 -5.30 -1.96
CA SER A 66 5.75 -6.51 -1.18
C SER A 66 4.51 -7.23 -1.70
N ASP A 67 4.58 -8.55 -1.86
CA ASP A 67 3.44 -9.45 -2.04
C ASP A 67 2.48 -9.37 -0.84
N SER A 68 1.82 -8.24 -0.76
CA SER A 68 0.48 -8.05 -0.26
C SER A 68 -0.32 -7.77 -1.52
N ASN A 69 -1.46 -8.42 -1.72
CA ASN A 69 -2.37 -8.21 -2.86
C ASN A 69 -2.96 -6.78 -2.89
N GLY A 70 -2.15 -5.72 -2.86
CA GLY A 70 -2.57 -4.31 -2.74
C GLY A 70 -3.47 -4.02 -1.53
N SER A 71 -3.68 -4.98 -0.64
CA SER A 71 -4.65 -4.88 0.45
C SER A 71 -3.95 -4.34 1.69
N SER A 72 -4.51 -3.29 2.28
CA SER A 72 -4.07 -2.72 3.56
C SER A 72 -4.13 -3.71 4.75
N GLY A 73 -4.63 -4.92 4.53
CA GLY A 73 -4.92 -5.94 5.55
C GLY A 73 -6.14 -5.63 6.41
N LEU A 74 -6.67 -4.40 6.35
CA LEU A 74 -7.81 -3.98 7.16
C LEU A 74 -9.10 -4.70 6.75
N TYR A 75 -9.28 -4.88 5.45
CA TYR A 75 -10.44 -5.56 4.88
C TYR A 75 -10.00 -6.85 4.18
N PRO A 76 -10.83 -7.91 4.22
CA PRO A 76 -10.51 -9.18 3.57
C PRO A 76 -10.50 -9.09 2.03
N SER A 77 -11.17 -8.09 1.45
CA SER A 77 -11.17 -7.81 0.01
C SER A 77 -11.50 -6.35 -0.29
N HIS A 78 -11.19 -5.89 -1.51
CA HIS A 78 -11.61 -4.55 -1.98
C HIS A 78 -13.13 -4.41 -2.04
N GLN A 79 -13.84 -5.49 -2.33
CA GLN A 79 -15.30 -5.52 -2.26
C GLN A 79 -15.79 -5.30 -0.82
N ALA A 80 -15.21 -5.99 0.17
CA ALA A 80 -15.59 -5.82 1.56
C ALA A 80 -15.36 -4.39 2.05
N TYR A 81 -14.26 -3.77 1.60
CA TYR A 81 -14.02 -2.35 1.85
C TYR A 81 -15.08 -1.45 1.21
N LEU A 82 -15.40 -1.68 -0.07
CA LEU A 82 -16.40 -0.89 -0.79
C LEU A 82 -17.79 -1.00 -0.13
N VAL A 83 -18.21 -2.20 0.28
CA VAL A 83 -19.47 -2.41 0.99
C VAL A 83 -19.48 -1.64 2.30
N ALA A 84 -18.44 -1.76 3.12
CA ALA A 84 -18.34 -1.04 4.39
C ALA A 84 -18.38 0.49 4.21
N ALA A 85 -17.70 1.01 3.18
CA ALA A 85 -17.73 2.43 2.85
C ALA A 85 -19.12 2.89 2.37
N LEU A 86 -19.83 2.06 1.60
CA LEU A 86 -21.20 2.36 1.17
C LEU A 86 -22.18 2.36 2.35
N ASP A 87 -22.07 1.40 3.26
CA ASP A 87 -22.88 1.33 4.48
C ASP A 87 -22.63 2.53 5.41
N GLU A 88 -21.37 2.99 5.50
CA GLU A 88 -21.04 4.21 6.23
C GLU A 88 -21.65 5.43 5.54
N VAL A 89 -21.60 5.53 4.22
CA VAL A 89 -22.03 6.74 3.47
C VAL A 89 -23.54 6.82 3.34
N PHE A 90 -24.23 5.71 3.08
CA PHE A 90 -25.66 5.64 2.78
C PHE A 90 -26.43 4.85 3.82
N VAL A 91 -27.57 5.39 4.27
CA VAL A 91 -28.49 4.67 5.19
C VAL A 91 -29.04 3.39 4.57
N THR A 92 -29.22 3.37 3.25
CA THR A 92 -29.68 2.20 2.51
C THR A 92 -29.01 2.18 1.13
N PRO A 93 -27.82 1.56 0.99
CA PRO A 93 -27.08 1.55 -0.27
C PRO A 93 -27.85 0.95 -1.45
N GLY A 94 -28.72 -0.03 -1.19
CA GLY A 94 -29.58 -0.66 -2.21
C GLY A 94 -30.78 0.18 -2.66
N ALA A 95 -31.06 1.32 -2.03
CA ALA A 95 -32.11 2.21 -2.50
C ALA A 95 -31.69 2.90 -3.80
N ALA A 96 -32.66 3.25 -4.65
CA ALA A 96 -32.38 4.00 -5.87
C ALA A 96 -31.76 5.37 -5.55
N ALA A 97 -30.92 5.86 -6.47
CA ALA A 97 -30.39 7.21 -6.39
C ALA A 97 -31.55 8.22 -6.48
N GLY A 98 -31.74 9.03 -5.45
CA GLY A 98 -32.78 10.05 -5.44
C GLY A 98 -32.40 11.26 -6.30
N ALA A 99 -33.41 11.89 -6.88
CA ALA A 99 -33.25 12.99 -7.85
C ALA A 99 -32.50 14.22 -7.31
N THR A 100 -32.43 14.40 -6.00
CA THR A 100 -31.77 15.54 -5.32
C THR A 100 -30.47 15.15 -4.59
N GLY A 101 -29.93 13.95 -4.82
CA GLY A 101 -28.68 13.50 -4.21
C GLY A 101 -28.81 12.88 -2.82
N GLY A 102 -30.03 12.67 -2.33
CA GLY A 102 -30.33 11.71 -1.26
C GLY A 102 -30.74 10.35 -1.82
N GLY A 103 -30.68 9.27 -1.03
CA GLY A 103 -31.00 7.90 -1.48
C GLY A 103 -29.79 6.97 -1.37
N GLY A 104 -29.82 5.85 -2.10
CA GLY A 104 -28.70 4.90 -2.21
C GLY A 104 -28.02 4.99 -3.58
N VAL A 105 -27.31 3.93 -3.94
CA VAL A 105 -26.63 3.78 -5.25
C VAL A 105 -27.17 2.58 -6.03
N ASP A 106 -28.37 2.10 -5.72
CA ASP A 106 -28.95 0.86 -6.29
C ASP A 106 -27.94 -0.31 -6.23
N TRP A 107 -27.24 -0.43 -5.10
CA TRP A 107 -26.21 -1.45 -4.91
C TRP A 107 -26.79 -2.86 -5.02
N ARG A 108 -26.23 -3.68 -5.89
CA ARG A 108 -26.59 -5.10 -6.05
C ARG A 108 -25.36 -5.97 -6.14
N GLU A 109 -25.40 -7.07 -5.40
CA GLU A 109 -24.31 -8.03 -5.31
C GLU A 109 -24.73 -9.39 -5.88
N HIS A 110 -24.04 -9.82 -6.94
CA HIS A 110 -24.25 -11.11 -7.58
C HIS A 110 -23.17 -12.10 -7.11
N LYS A 111 -23.30 -12.55 -5.85
CA LYS A 111 -22.28 -13.37 -5.14
C LYS A 111 -21.81 -14.59 -5.94
N GLY A 112 -22.73 -15.29 -6.60
CA GLY A 112 -22.41 -16.49 -7.39
C GLY A 112 -21.61 -16.21 -8.66
N HIS A 113 -21.60 -14.96 -9.13
CA HIS A 113 -20.93 -14.55 -10.37
C HIS A 113 -19.68 -13.70 -10.12
N GLY A 114 -19.42 -13.27 -8.88
CA GLY A 114 -18.30 -12.37 -8.60
C GLY A 114 -18.48 -10.99 -9.24
N LEU A 115 -19.72 -10.53 -9.39
CA LEU A 115 -20.10 -9.28 -10.04
C LEU A 115 -20.85 -8.41 -9.03
N VAL A 116 -20.54 -7.12 -9.01
CA VAL A 116 -21.33 -6.11 -8.29
C VAL A 116 -21.71 -4.99 -9.23
N GLU A 117 -22.86 -4.39 -9.00
CA GLU A 117 -23.36 -3.27 -9.80
C GLU A 117 -23.92 -2.16 -8.92
N MET A 118 -23.77 -0.93 -9.41
CA MET A 118 -24.31 0.28 -8.77
C MET A 118 -24.59 1.34 -9.82
N THR A 119 -25.50 2.26 -9.50
CA THR A 119 -25.70 3.51 -10.21
C THR A 119 -24.74 4.58 -9.65
N PRO A 120 -23.75 5.07 -10.42
CA PRO A 120 -22.83 6.07 -9.91
C PRO A 120 -23.54 7.38 -9.57
N PRO A 121 -23.36 7.92 -8.36
CA PRO A 121 -23.82 9.26 -8.06
C PRO A 121 -23.01 10.30 -8.85
N ARG A 122 -23.54 11.53 -8.92
CA ARG A 122 -22.98 12.61 -9.77
C ARG A 122 -21.48 12.86 -9.55
N ASP A 123 -21.01 12.79 -8.31
CA ASP A 123 -19.62 12.96 -7.94
C ASP A 123 -18.73 11.78 -8.38
N LEU A 124 -19.22 10.54 -8.27
CA LEU A 124 -18.52 9.37 -8.80
C LEU A 124 -18.46 9.45 -10.34
N ALA A 125 -19.57 9.79 -11.00
CA ALA A 125 -19.61 9.96 -12.46
C ALA A 125 -18.61 11.02 -12.93
N GLN A 126 -18.45 12.13 -12.19
CA GLN A 126 -17.45 13.15 -12.49
C GLN A 126 -16.02 12.62 -12.37
N ARG A 127 -15.73 11.79 -11.35
CA ARG A 127 -14.41 11.17 -11.19
C ARG A 127 -14.11 10.15 -12.29
N LEU A 128 -15.12 9.40 -12.72
CA LEU A 128 -15.01 8.44 -13.82
C LEU A 128 -14.85 9.12 -15.19
N ALA A 129 -15.17 10.41 -15.32
CA ALA A 129 -15.06 11.15 -16.59
C ALA A 129 -13.64 11.23 -17.16
N VAL A 130 -12.61 10.94 -16.36
CA VAL A 130 -11.19 10.88 -16.79
C VAL A 130 -10.91 9.61 -17.62
N LEU A 131 -11.76 8.58 -17.51
CA LEU A 131 -11.61 7.35 -18.26
C LEU A 131 -11.81 7.59 -19.77
N PRO A 132 -11.31 6.67 -20.64
CA PRO A 132 -11.49 6.76 -22.07
C PRO A 132 -12.96 7.01 -22.45
N GLN A 133 -13.22 8.04 -23.26
CA GLN A 133 -14.59 8.44 -23.58
C GLN A 133 -15.37 7.37 -24.34
N SER A 134 -14.69 6.52 -25.11
CA SER A 134 -15.31 5.35 -25.74
C SER A 134 -15.80 4.35 -24.72
N TYR A 135 -15.04 4.10 -23.65
CA TYR A 135 -15.45 3.20 -22.56
C TYR A 135 -16.70 3.71 -21.87
N LEU A 136 -16.70 4.98 -21.46
CA LEU A 136 -17.84 5.60 -20.76
C LEU A 136 -19.12 5.54 -21.59
N ARG A 137 -19.03 5.80 -22.90
CA ARG A 137 -20.16 5.79 -23.82
C ARG A 137 -20.65 4.37 -24.12
N ASP A 138 -19.73 3.48 -24.48
CA ASP A 138 -20.09 2.15 -24.99
C ASP A 138 -20.63 1.26 -23.87
N GLN A 139 -20.04 1.34 -22.67
CA GLN A 139 -20.46 0.57 -21.49
C GLN A 139 -21.39 1.35 -20.55
N ARG A 140 -21.77 2.58 -20.91
CA ARG A 140 -22.67 3.46 -20.13
C ARG A 140 -22.30 3.56 -18.65
N VAL A 141 -21.00 3.64 -18.39
CA VAL A 141 -20.40 3.56 -17.05
C VAL A 141 -20.95 4.63 -16.11
N SER A 142 -21.32 5.81 -16.62
CA SER A 142 -21.93 6.89 -15.83
C SER A 142 -23.38 6.64 -15.43
N GLU A 143 -24.07 5.72 -16.09
CA GLU A 143 -25.47 5.36 -15.82
C GLU A 143 -25.54 4.09 -14.97
N HIS A 144 -24.75 3.07 -15.34
CA HIS A 144 -24.74 1.77 -14.66
C HIS A 144 -23.31 1.23 -14.63
N LEU A 145 -22.73 1.14 -13.44
CA LEU A 145 -21.36 0.67 -13.25
C LEU A 145 -21.37 -0.79 -12.82
N LYS A 146 -20.68 -1.63 -13.59
CA LYS A 146 -20.47 -3.05 -13.30
C LYS A 146 -19.00 -3.29 -12.94
N LEU A 147 -18.78 -3.98 -11.82
CA LEU A 147 -17.45 -4.26 -11.29
C LEU A 147 -17.27 -5.76 -11.08
N ALA A 148 -16.21 -6.30 -11.66
CA ALA A 148 -15.77 -7.66 -11.39
C ALA A 148 -14.95 -7.68 -10.10
N VAL A 149 -15.42 -8.40 -9.08
CA VAL A 149 -14.75 -8.48 -7.76
C VAL A 149 -13.80 -9.67 -7.64
N THR A 150 -13.79 -10.55 -8.64
CA THR A 150 -12.84 -11.65 -8.75
C THR A 150 -11.97 -11.47 -9.99
N GLU A 151 -10.70 -11.88 -9.86
CA GLU A 151 -9.75 -11.79 -10.96
C GLU A 151 -10.14 -12.72 -12.13
N ALA A 152 -10.72 -13.89 -11.81
CA ALA A 152 -11.24 -14.82 -12.80
C ALA A 152 -12.35 -14.20 -13.65
N LEU A 153 -13.30 -13.48 -13.04
CA LEU A 153 -14.31 -12.77 -13.79
C LEU A 153 -13.68 -11.63 -14.60
N GLY A 154 -12.80 -10.81 -13.99
CA GLY A 154 -12.16 -9.70 -14.68
C GLY A 154 -11.41 -10.13 -15.95
N ARG A 155 -10.65 -11.24 -15.88
CA ARG A 155 -9.99 -11.83 -17.06
C ARG A 155 -11.00 -12.35 -18.08
N SER A 156 -12.07 -13.02 -17.63
CA SER A 156 -13.10 -13.54 -18.54
C SER A 156 -13.83 -12.42 -19.28
N GLU A 157 -14.15 -11.31 -18.61
CA GLU A 157 -14.79 -10.14 -19.23
C GLU A 157 -13.88 -9.47 -20.24
N LEU A 158 -12.59 -9.33 -19.91
CA LEU A 158 -11.59 -8.80 -20.85
C LEU A 158 -11.48 -9.69 -22.09
N GLN A 159 -11.36 -11.01 -21.90
CA GLN A 159 -11.27 -11.95 -23.01
C GLN A 159 -12.52 -11.92 -23.88
N ARG A 160 -13.72 -11.84 -23.26
CA ARG A 160 -14.99 -11.72 -23.98
C ARG A 160 -15.05 -10.46 -24.83
N ALA A 161 -14.59 -9.32 -24.30
CA ALA A 161 -14.56 -8.06 -25.04
C ALA A 161 -13.57 -8.08 -26.22
N ILE A 162 -12.49 -8.85 -26.12
CA ILE A 162 -11.52 -9.06 -27.21
C ILE A 162 -12.10 -9.98 -28.28
N ASP A 163 -12.74 -11.08 -27.88
CA ASP A 163 -13.22 -12.13 -28.80
C ASP A 163 -14.57 -11.81 -29.44
N ASP A 164 -15.36 -10.91 -28.86
CA ASP A 164 -16.67 -10.53 -29.37
C ASP A 164 -16.57 -9.64 -30.61
N SER A 165 -16.39 -10.29 -31.76
CA SER A 165 -16.42 -9.68 -33.09
C SER A 165 -17.76 -9.04 -33.46
N SER A 166 -18.85 -9.29 -32.70
CA SER A 166 -20.17 -8.70 -32.93
C SER A 166 -20.39 -7.40 -32.15
N SER A 167 -19.64 -7.21 -31.06
CA SER A 167 -19.64 -5.98 -30.28
C SER A 167 -18.92 -4.85 -31.03
N LYS A 168 -19.44 -3.62 -30.90
CA LYS A 168 -18.78 -2.41 -31.40
C LYS A 168 -17.73 -1.86 -30.44
N SER A 169 -17.58 -2.49 -29.28
CA SER A 169 -16.69 -2.05 -28.20
C SER A 169 -15.73 -3.16 -27.80
N LEU A 170 -14.46 -2.80 -27.66
CA LEU A 170 -13.40 -3.67 -27.14
C LEU A 170 -13.26 -3.57 -25.62
N TRP A 171 -14.14 -2.81 -24.97
CA TRP A 171 -14.09 -2.62 -23.53
C TRP A 171 -14.87 -3.73 -22.82
N PRO A 172 -14.35 -4.27 -21.70
CA PRO A 172 -15.09 -5.22 -20.87
C PRO A 172 -16.36 -4.58 -20.30
N GLU A 173 -17.41 -5.39 -20.17
CA GLU A 173 -18.68 -4.95 -19.58
C GLU A 173 -18.53 -4.65 -18.09
N ALA A 174 -17.83 -5.52 -17.35
CA ALA A 174 -17.49 -5.28 -15.95
C ALA A 174 -15.98 -5.05 -15.79
N HIS A 175 -15.62 -3.94 -15.14
CA HIS A 175 -14.22 -3.61 -14.91
C HIS A 175 -13.73 -4.23 -13.60
N PHE A 176 -12.50 -4.73 -13.59
CA PHE A 176 -11.95 -5.38 -12.40
C PHE A 176 -11.76 -4.38 -11.26
N LEU A 177 -12.31 -4.70 -10.08
CA LEU A 177 -12.17 -3.91 -8.85
C LEU A 177 -10.80 -4.15 -8.22
N GLY A 178 -9.77 -3.62 -8.88
CA GLY A 178 -8.40 -3.61 -8.36
C GLY A 178 -8.14 -2.52 -7.32
N PRO A 179 -6.98 -2.54 -6.66
CA PRO A 179 -6.61 -1.61 -5.60
C PRO A 179 -6.58 -0.13 -6.04
N LEU A 180 -6.31 0.12 -7.32
CA LEU A 180 -6.23 1.47 -7.91
C LEU A 180 -7.52 1.92 -8.60
N HIS A 181 -8.62 1.19 -8.41
CA HIS A 181 -9.87 1.51 -9.07
C HIS A 181 -10.45 2.83 -8.53
N PRO A 182 -10.82 3.82 -9.37
CA PRO A 182 -11.27 5.15 -8.90
C PRO A 182 -12.47 5.15 -7.94
N VAL A 183 -13.26 4.08 -7.97
CA VAL A 183 -14.40 3.86 -7.05
C VAL A 183 -13.93 3.69 -5.61
N LEU A 184 -12.79 3.04 -5.37
CA LEU A 184 -12.28 2.84 -4.01
C LEU A 184 -11.79 4.16 -3.41
N ASP A 185 -11.13 4.99 -4.22
CA ASP A 185 -10.74 6.34 -3.81
C ASP A 185 -11.97 7.23 -3.55
N TRP A 186 -12.98 7.15 -4.44
CA TRP A 186 -14.24 7.87 -4.23
C TRP A 186 -14.93 7.44 -2.94
N ALA A 187 -14.99 6.14 -2.67
CA ALA A 187 -15.58 5.59 -1.45
C ALA A 187 -14.80 6.07 -0.21
N SER A 188 -13.47 6.12 -0.31
CA SER A 188 -12.59 6.69 0.72
C SER A 188 -12.92 8.16 0.99
N ASP A 189 -12.99 8.98 -0.05
CA ASP A 189 -13.29 10.41 0.06
C ASP A 189 -14.66 10.64 0.70
N ARG A 190 -15.67 9.87 0.30
CA ARG A 190 -17.03 9.98 0.84
C ARG A 190 -17.11 9.55 2.31
N ALA A 191 -16.46 8.45 2.66
CA ALA A 191 -16.40 7.99 4.05
C ALA A 191 -15.64 9.01 4.93
N LEU A 192 -14.49 9.50 4.48
CA LEU A 192 -13.70 10.50 5.20
C LEU A 192 -14.41 11.86 5.31
N ALA A 193 -15.24 12.24 4.34
CA ALA A 193 -15.99 13.49 4.37
C ALA A 193 -17.06 13.52 5.48
N LYS A 194 -17.47 12.37 6.02
CA LYS A 194 -18.36 12.31 7.20
C LYS A 194 -17.64 12.55 8.51
N LEU A 195 -16.32 12.37 8.54
CA LEU A 195 -15.51 12.56 9.73
C LEU A 195 -15.23 14.05 9.94
N GLY A 196 -15.26 14.48 11.21
CA GLY A 196 -14.87 15.83 11.58
C GLY A 196 -13.41 16.11 11.25
N ARG A 197 -13.10 17.38 10.97
CA ARG A 197 -11.73 17.83 10.73
C ARG A 197 -11.05 18.12 12.06
N ASN A 198 -9.77 17.76 12.17
CA ASN A 198 -8.96 18.00 13.37
C ASN A 198 -9.53 17.37 14.65
N GLU A 199 -10.27 16.26 14.51
CA GLU A 199 -10.83 15.50 15.61
C GLU A 199 -10.10 14.17 15.76
N VAL A 200 -10.01 13.69 16.99
CA VAL A 200 -9.52 12.34 17.32
C VAL A 200 -10.70 11.58 17.90
N PHE A 201 -11.08 10.48 17.27
CA PHE A 201 -12.21 9.68 17.72
C PHE A 201 -11.85 8.93 19.00
N VAL A 202 -12.82 8.80 19.91
CA VAL A 202 -12.69 7.99 21.12
C VAL A 202 -13.54 6.74 20.96
N VAL A 203 -12.97 5.56 21.18
CA VAL A 203 -13.68 4.28 21.14
C VAL A 203 -13.32 3.43 22.35
N ARG A 204 -14.19 2.47 22.69
CA ARG A 204 -13.92 1.49 23.74
C ARG A 204 -13.25 0.25 23.12
N GLY A 205 -12.08 -0.11 23.62
CA GLY A 205 -11.30 -1.25 23.15
C GLY A 205 -10.94 -2.20 24.28
N ASP A 206 -10.29 -3.31 23.92
CA ASP A 206 -9.73 -4.24 24.91
C ASP A 206 -8.32 -3.76 25.27
N VAL A 207 -8.27 -2.73 26.11
CA VAL A 207 -7.02 -2.11 26.56
C VAL A 207 -7.06 -1.92 28.08
N PRO A 208 -5.94 -2.14 28.80
CA PRO A 208 -5.90 -1.99 30.26
C PRO A 208 -5.92 -0.53 30.72
N HIS A 209 -5.54 0.41 29.84
CA HIS A 209 -5.48 1.84 30.12
C HIS A 209 -5.73 2.63 28.82
N PRO A 210 -6.01 3.95 28.89
CA PRO A 210 -6.18 4.78 27.70
C PRO A 210 -4.95 4.68 26.78
N THR A 211 -5.19 4.35 25.51
CA THR A 211 -4.14 4.13 24.51
C THR A 211 -4.47 4.89 23.25
N VAL A 212 -3.56 5.77 22.81
CA VAL A 212 -3.70 6.51 21.56
C VAL A 212 -3.09 5.72 20.41
N LEU A 213 -3.83 5.50 19.33
CA LEU A 213 -3.29 5.03 18.05
C LEU A 213 -2.79 6.24 17.26
N LEU A 214 -1.53 6.21 16.83
CA LEU A 214 -0.92 7.25 16.03
C LEU A 214 -0.35 6.67 14.73
N ILE A 215 -0.27 7.52 13.72
CA ILE A 215 0.56 7.27 12.54
C ILE A 215 1.71 8.26 12.51
N GLY A 216 2.91 7.72 12.45
CA GLY A 216 4.14 8.46 12.18
C GLY A 216 4.46 8.41 10.70
N THR A 217 4.70 9.55 10.06
CA THR A 217 5.10 9.62 8.65
C THR A 217 6.42 10.37 8.48
N LEU A 218 7.23 9.87 7.55
CA LEU A 218 8.42 10.53 7.04
C LEU A 218 8.13 11.05 5.65
N THR A 219 8.20 12.36 5.45
CA THR A 219 7.96 12.99 4.16
C THR A 219 9.23 13.61 3.59
N ASN A 220 9.40 13.47 2.28
CA ASN A 220 10.51 14.08 1.56
C ASN A 220 10.29 15.58 1.31
N ASN A 221 11.27 16.23 0.64
CA ASN A 221 11.19 17.66 0.29
C ASN A 221 10.04 18.00 -0.68
N ARG A 222 9.45 17.00 -1.35
CA ARG A 222 8.30 17.17 -2.24
C ARG A 222 6.96 16.94 -1.52
N GLY A 223 6.97 16.72 -0.21
CA GLY A 223 5.78 16.44 0.58
C GLY A 223 5.21 15.02 0.37
N GLN A 224 5.96 14.13 -0.26
CA GLN A 224 5.54 12.74 -0.47
C GLN A 224 5.92 11.91 0.75
N VAL A 225 5.04 11.01 1.18
CA VAL A 225 5.32 10.06 2.26
C VAL A 225 6.29 8.99 1.73
N VAL A 226 7.47 8.90 2.33
CA VAL A 226 8.51 7.92 2.00
C VAL A 226 8.39 6.69 2.88
N ALA A 227 8.00 6.88 4.14
CA ALA A 227 7.76 5.79 5.08
C ALA A 227 6.69 6.19 6.09
N SER A 228 5.97 5.19 6.60
CA SER A 228 5.00 5.37 7.68
C SER A 228 5.10 4.22 8.68
N SER A 229 4.85 4.50 9.96
CA SER A 229 4.76 3.51 11.02
C SER A 229 3.51 3.78 11.85
N PHE A 230 2.82 2.71 12.24
CA PHE A 230 1.71 2.79 13.19
C PHE A 230 2.26 2.63 14.60
N LEU A 231 1.79 3.43 15.55
CA LEU A 231 2.28 3.45 16.92
C LEU A 231 1.08 3.37 17.87
N THR A 232 1.18 2.57 18.92
CA THR A 232 0.27 2.65 20.08
C THR A 232 0.99 3.39 21.21
N ALA A 233 0.29 4.29 21.89
CA ALA A 233 0.81 5.07 23.01
C ALA A 233 -0.11 4.89 24.22
N GLY A 234 0.20 3.91 25.06
CA GLY A 234 -0.53 3.59 26.28
C GLY A 234 -0.15 4.51 27.44
N ILE A 235 -1.14 4.93 28.22
CA ILE A 235 -0.97 5.84 29.34
C ILE A 235 -1.51 5.17 30.61
N PRO A 236 -0.67 4.39 31.32
CA PRO A 236 -1.11 3.59 32.47
C PRO A 236 -1.64 4.42 33.63
N ASP A 237 -1.07 5.60 33.87
CA ASP A 237 -1.45 6.49 34.96
C ASP A 237 -2.01 7.81 34.39
N ALA A 238 -3.33 7.99 34.48
CA ALA A 238 -3.99 9.22 34.06
C ALA A 238 -3.59 10.44 34.92
N GLY A 239 -3.10 10.22 36.14
CA GLY A 239 -2.59 11.27 37.03
C GLY A 239 -1.15 11.71 36.70
N ASN A 240 -0.40 10.88 35.98
CA ASN A 240 0.94 11.20 35.48
C ASN A 240 1.01 10.96 33.96
N PRO A 241 0.45 11.88 33.15
CA PRO A 241 0.38 11.72 31.70
C PRO A 241 1.75 11.72 31.01
N GLU A 242 2.86 12.00 31.71
CA GLU A 242 4.21 11.90 31.15
C GLU A 242 4.74 10.46 31.13
N PHE A 243 4.13 9.52 31.85
CA PHE A 243 4.48 8.11 31.74
C PHE A 243 3.71 7.45 30.59
N VAL A 244 4.32 7.41 29.40
CA VAL A 244 3.73 6.87 28.18
C VAL A 244 4.55 5.69 27.65
N LEU A 245 3.89 4.57 27.40
CA LEU A 245 4.46 3.39 26.76
C LEU A 245 4.14 3.44 25.27
N VAL A 246 5.17 3.58 24.43
CA VAL A 246 4.99 3.66 22.96
C VAL A 246 5.52 2.40 22.30
N GLU A 247 4.67 1.76 21.49
CA GLU A 247 5.00 0.52 20.78
C GLU A 247 4.77 0.68 19.27
N PRO A 248 5.78 0.36 18.43
CA PRO A 248 5.65 0.41 16.98
C PRO A 248 5.04 -0.87 16.41
N HIS A 249 4.23 -0.71 15.36
CA HIS A 249 3.48 -1.77 14.71
C HIS A 249 3.88 -1.95 13.24
N PRO A 250 4.00 -3.20 12.75
CA PRO A 250 4.36 -3.48 11.36
C PRO A 250 3.23 -3.11 10.38
N SER A 251 1.98 -3.01 10.83
CA SER A 251 0.84 -2.66 9.98
C SER A 251 -0.32 -2.05 10.78
N ALA A 252 -1.24 -1.38 10.08
CA ALA A 252 -2.49 -0.89 10.66
C ALA A 252 -3.32 -2.01 11.30
N ARG A 253 -3.39 -3.18 10.65
CA ARG A 253 -4.07 -4.37 11.19
C ARG A 253 -3.48 -4.79 12.52
N SER A 254 -2.15 -4.86 12.62
CA SER A 254 -1.46 -5.24 13.86
C SER A 254 -1.82 -4.30 15.00
N ALA A 255 -1.71 -2.99 14.76
CA ALA A 255 -2.04 -1.97 15.75
C ALA A 255 -3.52 -2.04 16.18
N LEU A 256 -4.45 -2.21 15.23
CA LEU A 256 -5.87 -2.36 15.57
C LEU A 256 -6.18 -3.66 16.30
N SER A 257 -5.43 -4.74 16.01
CA SER A 257 -5.59 -6.03 16.69
C SER A 257 -5.17 -5.93 18.15
N GLU A 258 -4.07 -5.24 18.44
CA GLU A 258 -3.62 -4.98 19.82
C GLU A 258 -4.66 -4.18 20.61
N LEU A 259 -5.34 -3.24 19.96
CA LEU A 259 -6.41 -2.44 20.57
C LEU A 259 -7.75 -3.19 20.67
N GLY A 260 -7.82 -4.43 20.16
CA GLY A 260 -9.02 -5.26 20.09
C GLY A 260 -10.06 -4.79 19.06
N LEU A 261 -9.70 -3.92 18.11
CA LEU A 261 -10.63 -3.24 17.19
C LEU A 261 -10.83 -3.96 15.84
N THR A 262 -10.37 -5.21 15.71
CA THR A 262 -10.49 -6.00 14.48
C THR A 262 -11.82 -6.78 14.37
N GLU A 263 -12.53 -6.96 15.48
CA GLU A 263 -13.80 -7.69 15.53
C GLU A 263 -15.01 -6.74 15.57
N HIS A 264 -16.18 -7.27 15.18
CA HIS A 264 -17.42 -6.50 15.26
C HIS A 264 -17.79 -6.22 16.72
N ARG A 265 -18.02 -4.95 17.06
CA ARG A 265 -18.33 -4.50 18.41
C ARG A 265 -19.62 -3.71 18.45
N ALA A 266 -20.40 -3.89 19.51
CA ALA A 266 -21.51 -3.01 19.81
C ALA A 266 -20.98 -1.62 20.18
N ASN A 267 -21.62 -0.56 19.69
CA ASN A 267 -21.33 0.81 20.08
C ASN A 267 -22.26 1.21 21.24
N PRO A 268 -21.80 1.24 22.50
CA PRO A 268 -22.64 1.60 23.65
C PRO A 268 -22.95 3.10 23.73
N GLY A 269 -22.45 3.91 22.79
CA GLY A 269 -22.66 5.36 22.76
C GLY A 269 -21.48 6.16 23.33
N ALA A 270 -21.74 7.42 23.67
CA ALA A 270 -20.71 8.39 24.01
C ALA A 270 -19.83 7.95 25.21
N VAL A 271 -18.57 8.37 25.17
CA VAL A 271 -17.60 8.20 26.27
C VAL A 271 -17.65 9.44 27.17
N ALA A 272 -17.68 9.25 28.48
CA ALA A 272 -17.65 10.34 29.46
C ALA A 272 -16.22 10.87 29.67
N GLY A 273 -16.08 12.07 30.23
CA GLY A 273 -14.77 12.61 30.63
C GLY A 273 -13.86 13.05 29.47
N LEU A 274 -14.43 13.49 28.35
CA LEU A 274 -13.70 13.86 27.14
C LEU A 274 -12.60 14.91 27.37
N GLU A 275 -12.80 15.88 28.27
CA GLU A 275 -11.79 16.90 28.59
C GLU A 275 -10.50 16.29 29.16
N GLY A 276 -10.63 15.32 30.07
CA GLY A 276 -9.48 14.61 30.66
C GLY A 276 -8.78 13.74 29.63
N LEU A 277 -9.55 13.07 28.77
CA LEU A 277 -9.03 12.26 27.66
C LEU A 277 -8.30 13.10 26.61
N GLN A 278 -8.79 14.29 26.31
CA GLN A 278 -8.14 15.20 25.36
C GLN A 278 -6.79 15.69 25.87
N ALA A 279 -6.62 15.86 27.19
CA ALA A 279 -5.36 16.25 27.80
C ALA A 279 -4.25 15.19 27.66
N LEU A 280 -4.61 13.94 27.35
CA LEU A 280 -3.66 12.84 27.14
C LEU A 280 -2.98 12.89 25.75
N ILE A 281 -3.66 13.43 24.75
CA ILE A 281 -3.21 13.44 23.35
C ILE A 281 -1.84 14.13 23.17
N PRO A 282 -1.58 15.33 23.73
CA PRO A 282 -0.29 15.99 23.57
C PRO A 282 0.88 15.15 24.08
N SER A 283 0.71 14.42 25.19
CA SER A 283 1.79 13.58 25.74
C SER A 283 2.08 12.38 24.84
N ALA A 284 1.03 11.69 24.38
CA ALA A 284 1.16 10.59 23.42
C ALA A 284 1.89 11.03 22.13
N VAL A 285 1.53 12.19 21.59
CA VAL A 285 2.16 12.74 20.38
C VAL A 285 3.64 13.06 20.61
N ARG A 286 4.01 13.65 21.76
CA ARG A 286 5.42 13.94 22.09
C ARG A 286 6.26 12.67 22.19
N HIS A 287 5.77 11.66 22.90
CA HIS A 287 6.50 10.40 23.08
C HIS A 287 6.61 9.60 21.77
N ALA A 288 5.52 9.55 20.98
CA ALA A 288 5.54 8.98 19.64
C ALA A 288 6.51 9.72 18.71
N GLY A 289 6.57 11.05 18.80
CA GLY A 289 7.53 11.87 18.07
C GLY A 289 8.98 11.55 18.42
N ALA A 290 9.28 11.35 19.71
CA ALA A 290 10.60 10.96 20.18
C ALA A 290 11.03 9.58 19.65
N LEU A 291 10.12 8.59 19.68
CA LEU A 291 10.39 7.26 19.10
C LEU A 291 10.60 7.36 17.58
N LEU A 292 9.80 8.16 16.88
CA LEU A 292 9.92 8.35 15.44
C LEU A 292 11.27 8.95 15.05
N VAL A 293 11.82 9.87 15.86
CA VAL A 293 13.19 10.39 15.67
C VAL A 293 14.22 9.25 15.70
N GLN A 294 14.09 8.32 16.64
CA GLN A 294 15.00 7.17 16.77
C GLN A 294 14.83 6.20 15.60
N LEU A 295 13.58 5.86 15.23
CA LEU A 295 13.29 5.00 14.08
C LEU A 295 13.83 5.62 12.78
N ALA A 296 13.63 6.91 12.56
CA ALA A 296 14.15 7.61 11.39
C ALA A 296 15.68 7.59 11.34
N ALA A 297 16.36 7.76 12.48
CA ALA A 297 17.82 7.68 12.54
C ALA A 297 18.31 6.25 12.24
N ALA A 298 17.65 5.23 12.78
CA ALA A 298 17.97 3.83 12.51
C ALA A 298 17.74 3.46 11.03
N SER A 299 16.69 4.00 10.41
CA SER A 299 16.38 3.77 8.99
C SER A 299 17.16 4.65 8.02
N ALA A 300 17.86 5.68 8.49
CA ALA A 300 18.56 6.65 7.64
C ALA A 300 19.58 5.96 6.71
N ALA A 301 20.39 5.05 7.25
CA ALA A 301 21.37 4.31 6.47
C ALA A 301 20.73 3.45 5.35
N SER A 302 19.58 2.84 5.62
CA SER A 302 18.85 2.05 4.62
C SER A 302 18.26 2.93 3.50
N ILE A 303 17.78 4.12 3.85
CA ILE A 303 17.24 5.07 2.87
C ILE A 303 18.36 5.64 2.01
N GLU A 304 19.49 6.01 2.61
CA GLU A 304 20.68 6.48 1.90
C GLU A 304 21.22 5.42 0.96
N ALA A 305 21.38 4.17 1.43
CA ALA A 305 21.81 3.06 0.58
C ALA A 305 20.87 2.83 -0.61
N SER A 306 19.56 3.00 -0.43
CA SER A 306 18.58 2.84 -1.52
C SER A 306 18.69 3.97 -2.56
N ILE A 307 18.92 5.20 -2.10
CA ILE A 307 19.15 6.37 -2.97
C ILE A 307 20.46 6.21 -3.75
N ASP A 308 21.53 5.76 -3.10
CA ASP A 308 22.83 5.53 -3.72
C ASP A 308 22.75 4.42 -4.77
N ALA A 309 22.08 3.31 -4.45
CA ALA A 309 21.87 2.20 -5.40
C ALA A 309 21.03 2.61 -6.62
N TRP A 310 20.01 3.45 -6.43
CA TRP A 310 19.24 4.02 -7.55
C TRP A 310 20.11 4.94 -8.40
N SER A 311 20.88 5.83 -7.76
CA SER A 311 21.78 6.77 -8.45
C SER A 311 22.87 6.05 -9.26
N LEU A 312 23.42 4.95 -8.73
CA LEU A 312 24.38 4.10 -9.42
C LEU A 312 23.77 3.45 -10.67
N ARG A 313 22.55 2.90 -10.56
CA ARG A 313 21.83 2.32 -11.71
C ARG A 313 21.57 3.33 -12.81
N VAL A 314 21.14 4.54 -12.46
CA VAL A 314 20.96 5.64 -13.41
C VAL A 314 22.25 5.92 -14.18
N ARG A 315 23.37 6.09 -13.46
CA ARG A 315 24.67 6.35 -14.10
C ARG A 315 25.11 5.22 -15.02
N GLN A 316 24.84 3.98 -14.63
CA GLN A 316 25.13 2.82 -15.46
C GLN A 316 24.29 2.84 -16.74
N TRP A 317 22.98 3.09 -16.65
CA TRP A 317 22.11 3.23 -17.82
C TRP A 317 22.56 4.36 -18.74
N GLU A 318 22.98 5.51 -18.20
CA GLU A 318 23.55 6.60 -19.00
C GLU A 318 24.81 6.17 -19.73
N HIS A 319 25.73 5.46 -19.05
CA HIS A 319 26.98 4.99 -19.65
C HIS A 319 26.74 3.95 -20.75
N GLU A 320 25.83 3.00 -20.52
CA GLU A 320 25.44 1.99 -21.50
C GLU A 320 24.72 2.61 -22.70
N ALA A 321 23.84 3.60 -22.46
CA ALA A 321 23.19 4.36 -23.51
C ALA A 321 24.19 5.15 -24.36
N ASP A 322 25.19 5.79 -23.73
CA ASP A 322 26.27 6.49 -24.43
C ASP A 322 27.14 5.54 -25.26
N ALA A 323 27.42 4.32 -24.76
CA ALA A 323 28.18 3.30 -25.48
C ALA A 323 27.43 2.74 -26.70
N LEU A 324 26.09 2.67 -26.64
CA LEU A 324 25.24 2.12 -27.70
C LEU A 324 24.92 3.13 -28.83
N MET A 325 25.14 4.43 -28.66
CA MET A 325 24.58 5.45 -29.57
C MET A 325 25.60 6.39 -30.24
N GLN A 326 25.84 6.19 -31.55
CA GLN A 326 26.60 7.09 -32.44
C GLN A 326 25.76 8.18 -33.16
N ARG A 327 24.46 8.35 -32.87
CA ARG A 327 23.60 9.35 -33.56
C ARG A 327 23.19 10.51 -32.67
N GLY A 328 23.52 11.73 -33.10
CA GLY A 328 23.38 12.99 -32.35
C GLY A 328 21.94 13.46 -32.05
N ASP A 329 20.92 12.83 -32.64
CA ASP A 329 19.53 13.32 -32.57
C ASP A 329 18.82 13.02 -31.24
N LEU A 330 19.36 12.10 -30.42
CA LEU A 330 18.81 11.80 -29.08
C LEU A 330 19.47 12.61 -27.95
N LYS A 331 20.52 13.41 -28.24
CA LYS A 331 21.11 14.35 -27.25
C LYS A 331 20.10 15.37 -26.72
N GLN A 332 19.01 15.64 -27.46
CA GLN A 332 17.95 16.57 -27.06
C GLN A 332 16.91 15.98 -26.08
N ARG A 333 16.91 14.66 -25.83
CA ARG A 333 16.04 14.00 -24.83
C ARG A 333 16.78 13.62 -23.55
N ARG A 334 17.93 14.23 -23.28
CA ARG A 334 18.61 14.09 -22.00
C ARG A 334 17.83 14.87 -20.95
N VAL A 335 17.09 14.14 -20.11
CA VAL A 335 17.03 14.53 -18.70
C VAL A 335 18.48 14.51 -18.24
N THR A 336 18.98 15.63 -17.76
CA THR A 336 20.40 15.74 -17.42
C THR A 336 20.62 14.92 -16.16
N VAL A 337 21.73 14.17 -16.03
CA VAL A 337 22.15 13.50 -14.77
C VAL A 337 21.91 14.39 -13.54
N GLU A 338 22.12 15.69 -13.72
CA GLU A 338 21.92 16.70 -12.70
C GLU A 338 20.45 16.89 -12.30
N GLU A 339 19.50 16.82 -13.23
CA GLU A 339 18.06 16.85 -12.93
C GLU A 339 17.64 15.59 -12.16
N GLU A 340 18.17 14.42 -12.51
CA GLU A 340 17.92 13.19 -11.75
C GLU A 340 18.57 13.21 -10.37
N ARG A 341 19.77 13.80 -10.24
CA ARG A 341 20.43 14.02 -8.95
C ARG A 341 19.62 14.96 -8.06
N ILE A 342 19.09 16.04 -8.62
CA ILE A 342 18.19 16.97 -7.91
C ILE A 342 16.90 16.23 -7.49
N ILE A 343 16.35 15.36 -8.35
CA ILE A 343 15.20 14.53 -7.99
C ILE A 343 15.54 13.60 -6.82
N ALA A 344 16.67 12.88 -6.88
CA ALA A 344 17.11 12.00 -5.78
C ALA A 344 17.34 12.77 -4.47
N GLU A 345 17.99 13.94 -4.51
CA GLU A 345 18.15 14.79 -3.34
C GLU A 345 16.80 15.26 -2.78
N SER A 346 15.83 15.55 -3.65
CA SER A 346 14.48 15.91 -3.24
C SER A 346 13.69 14.75 -2.62
N MET A 347 14.11 13.50 -2.85
CA MET A 347 13.52 12.29 -2.23
C MET A 347 14.01 12.04 -0.81
N LYS A 348 15.05 12.76 -0.33
CA LYS A 348 15.54 12.60 1.04
C LYS A 348 14.46 13.00 2.05
N PRO A 349 14.26 12.20 3.13
CA PRO A 349 13.34 12.55 4.20
C PRO A 349 13.74 13.89 4.84
N ASN A 350 12.78 14.80 5.00
CA ASN A 350 13.01 16.12 5.59
C ASN A 350 12.07 16.39 6.76
N GLN A 351 10.80 15.99 6.63
CA GLN A 351 9.79 16.28 7.64
C GLN A 351 9.27 15.00 8.29
N ARG A 352 8.89 15.15 9.55
CA ARG A 352 8.39 14.09 10.41
C ARG A 352 7.08 14.56 10.98
N LEU A 353 6.02 13.79 10.77
CA LEU A 353 4.69 14.13 11.24
C LEU A 353 4.18 12.96 12.09
N VAL A 354 3.58 13.30 13.23
CA VAL A 354 2.86 12.34 14.06
C VAL A 354 1.43 12.81 14.13
N ARG A 355 0.51 11.95 13.69
CA ARG A 355 -0.93 12.23 13.72
C ARG A 355 -1.63 11.23 14.63
N PRO A 356 -2.31 11.67 15.69
CA PRO A 356 -3.22 10.81 16.43
C PRO A 356 -4.43 10.48 15.55
N LEU A 357 -4.79 9.20 15.50
CA LEU A 357 -5.91 8.69 14.71
C LEU A 357 -7.12 8.37 15.59
N LEU A 358 -6.86 7.76 16.75
CA LEU A 358 -7.88 7.19 17.61
C LEU A 358 -7.39 7.19 19.06
N LEU A 359 -8.28 7.43 20.01
CA LEU A 359 -8.06 7.19 21.43
C LEU A 359 -8.93 6.00 21.84
N VAL A 360 -8.30 4.96 22.33
CA VAL A 360 -8.95 3.74 22.80
C VAL A 360 -8.97 3.77 24.32
N VAL A 361 -10.15 3.69 24.91
CA VAL A 361 -10.32 3.60 26.36
C VAL A 361 -10.73 2.18 26.77
N PRO A 362 -10.41 1.75 28.01
CA PRO A 362 -10.87 0.47 28.52
C PRO A 362 -12.39 0.33 28.46
N GLN A 363 -12.88 -0.90 28.38
CA GLN A 363 -14.30 -1.16 28.61
C GLN A 363 -14.63 -0.87 30.08
N GLU A 364 -15.73 -0.15 30.31
CA GLU A 364 -16.31 -0.06 31.65
C GLU A 364 -16.81 -1.47 32.01
N GLU A 365 -16.33 -2.05 33.11
CA GLU A 365 -16.92 -3.28 33.65
C GLU A 365 -18.40 -3.01 33.91
N VAL A 366 -19.28 -3.75 33.22
CA VAL A 366 -20.74 -3.65 33.34
C VAL A 366 -21.23 -4.31 34.63
#